data_AF-A0A380MWT8-F1
#
_entry.id   AF-A0A380MWT8-F1
#
_cell.length_a   1.000
_cell.length_b   1.000
_cell.length_c   1.000
_cell.angle_alpha   90.00
_cell.angle_beta   90.00
_cell.angle_gamma   90.00
#
_symmetry.space_group_name_H-M   'P 1'
#
loop_
_entity.id
_entity.type
_entity.pdbx_description
1 polymer ?
#
loop_
_entity_poly.entity_id
_entity_poly.type
_entity_poly.pdbx_seq_one_letter_code
_entity_poly.pdbx_strand_id
1 'polypeptide(L)'
;MADVQRFLQAQEKVYMQALAEIRAGKKAGHWMWFMFPQIQGLGRSAMAQSYAIADLEEAQAYLQNPILAARLENLVAAVLTHSQLSAENIFGATDALKLRSCMTLFSLANPDIAMPFLAVLKQKFDAEPCQATLAILGISPSLFSTLVHSQ
;
A
#
# COMPACT_ATOMS: atom_id res chain seq x y z
N MET A 1 -5.91 1.32 20.90
CA MET A 1 -5.78 0.39 19.75
C MET A 1 -6.54 0.99 18.61
N ALA A 2 -5.85 1.32 17.51
CA ALA A 2 -6.51 1.74 16.28
C ALA A 2 -7.41 0.61 15.76
N ASP A 3 -8.65 0.93 15.37
CA ASP A 3 -9.63 -0.07 14.91
C ASP A 3 -9.41 -0.44 13.44
N VAL A 4 -8.64 -1.51 13.21
CA VAL A 4 -8.38 -2.05 11.86
C VAL A 4 -9.44 -3.06 11.38
N GLN A 5 -10.49 -3.30 12.15
CA GLN A 5 -11.52 -4.32 11.84
C GLN A 5 -12.24 -4.04 10.52
N ARG A 6 -12.42 -2.76 10.18
CA ARG A 6 -13.04 -2.35 8.90
C ARG A 6 -12.33 -2.93 7.68
N PHE A 7 -11.01 -3.09 7.72
CA PHE A 7 -10.25 -3.68 6.63
C PHE A 7 -10.52 -5.19 6.51
N LEU A 8 -10.54 -5.90 7.63
CA LEU A 8 -10.83 -7.34 7.65
C LEU A 8 -12.19 -7.64 7.04
N GLN A 9 -13.21 -6.90 7.45
CA GLN A 9 -14.58 -7.03 6.95
C GLN A 9 -14.66 -6.74 5.44
N ALA A 10 -14.04 -5.66 4.99
CA ALA A 10 -14.06 -5.28 3.57
C ALA A 10 -13.34 -6.30 2.67
N GLN A 11 -12.26 -6.91 3.17
CA GLN A 11 -11.46 -7.88 2.43
C GLN A 11 -12.07 -9.29 2.39
N GLU A 12 -12.93 -9.65 3.35
CA GLU A 12 -13.38 -11.03 3.61
C GLU A 12 -13.82 -11.78 2.35
N LYS A 13 -14.66 -11.15 1.52
CA LYS A 13 -15.26 -11.80 0.34
C LYS A 13 -14.50 -11.59 -0.96
N VAL A 14 -13.55 -10.65 -1.00
CA VAL A 14 -12.92 -10.20 -2.24
C VAL A 14 -11.40 -10.35 -2.25
N TYR A 15 -10.78 -10.77 -1.14
CA TYR A 15 -9.34 -10.98 -1.07
C TYR A 15 -8.82 -11.98 -2.11
N MET A 16 -9.48 -13.14 -2.22
CA MET A 16 -9.07 -14.16 -3.20
C MET A 16 -9.20 -13.67 -4.64
N GLN A 17 -10.25 -12.89 -4.93
CA GLN A 17 -10.43 -12.26 -6.23
C GLN A 17 -9.33 -11.23 -6.51
N ALA A 18 -9.07 -10.31 -5.57
CA ALA A 18 -8.03 -9.29 -5.71
C ALA A 18 -6.65 -9.93 -5.95
N LEU A 19 -6.30 -10.96 -5.18
CA LEU A 19 -5.05 -11.68 -5.35
C LEU A 19 -4.96 -12.38 -6.72
N ALA A 20 -6.04 -13.00 -7.19
CA ALA A 20 -6.09 -13.61 -8.51
C ALA A 20 -5.93 -12.59 -9.65
N GLU A 21 -6.60 -11.44 -9.56
CA GLU A 21 -6.49 -10.35 -10.53
C GLU A 21 -5.06 -9.78 -10.60
N ILE A 22 -4.41 -9.55 -9.45
CA ILE A 22 -3.03 -9.08 -9.41
C ILE A 22 -2.10 -10.15 -9.99
N ARG A 23 -2.27 -11.43 -9.66
CA ARG A 23 -1.47 -12.52 -10.24
C ARG A 23 -1.66 -12.62 -11.76
N ALA A 24 -2.85 -12.34 -12.27
CA ALA A 24 -3.11 -12.24 -13.70
C ALA A 24 -2.53 -10.97 -14.36
N GLY A 25 -1.97 -10.04 -13.57
CA GLY A 25 -1.35 -8.81 -14.07
C GLY A 25 -2.34 -7.74 -14.50
N LYS A 26 -3.63 -7.87 -14.13
CA LYS A 26 -4.67 -6.92 -14.50
C LYS A 26 -5.79 -6.87 -13.46
N LYS A 27 -5.87 -5.75 -12.77
CA LYS A 27 -6.97 -5.41 -11.88
C LYS A 27 -8.26 -5.17 -12.67
N ALA A 28 -9.37 -5.70 -12.16
CA ALA A 28 -10.70 -5.50 -12.72
C ALA A 28 -11.73 -5.06 -11.66
N GLY A 29 -11.56 -5.47 -10.39
CA GLY A 29 -12.50 -5.22 -9.30
C GLY A 29 -12.35 -3.87 -8.58
N HIS A 30 -13.28 -3.62 -7.65
CA HIS A 30 -13.37 -2.39 -6.85
C HIS A 30 -12.91 -2.61 -5.41
N TRP A 31 -11.62 -2.92 -5.22
CA TRP A 31 -11.07 -3.31 -3.91
C TRP A 31 -9.85 -2.48 -3.47
N MET A 32 -9.44 -1.49 -4.28
CA MET A 32 -8.15 -0.80 -4.08
C MET A 32 -8.01 -0.16 -2.68
N TRP A 33 -9.07 0.50 -2.20
CA TRP A 33 -9.01 1.31 -0.97
C TRP A 33 -8.67 0.52 0.29
N PHE A 34 -9.05 -0.76 0.35
CA PHE A 34 -8.88 -1.60 1.53
C PHE A 34 -7.91 -2.77 1.31
N MET A 35 -7.41 -2.99 0.10
CA MET A 35 -6.29 -3.92 -0.17
C MET A 35 -4.94 -3.21 -0.14
N PHE A 36 -4.90 -1.95 -0.63
CA PHE A 36 -3.73 -1.08 -0.59
C PHE A 36 -4.16 0.28 -0.01
N PRO A 37 -4.43 0.34 1.30
CA PRO A 37 -4.90 1.57 1.92
C PRO A 37 -3.80 2.64 1.96
N GLN A 38 -4.23 3.89 1.91
CA GLN A 38 -3.34 5.06 1.91
C GLN A 38 -3.70 5.99 3.06
N ILE A 39 -2.78 6.89 3.41
CA ILE A 39 -3.00 7.83 4.50
C ILE A 39 -4.19 8.78 4.21
N GLN A 40 -4.89 9.16 5.27
CA GLN A 40 -5.99 10.12 5.23
C GLN A 40 -5.59 11.45 4.59
N GLY A 41 -6.53 12.10 3.92
CA GLY A 41 -6.30 13.37 3.22
C GLY A 41 -5.92 13.25 1.74
N LEU A 42 -5.53 12.05 1.26
CA LEU A 42 -5.22 11.83 -0.16
C LEU A 42 -6.47 11.58 -1.02
N GLY A 43 -7.44 10.85 -0.48
CA GLY A 43 -8.65 10.44 -1.18
C GLY A 43 -9.85 11.36 -0.93
N ARG A 44 -10.63 11.64 -1.99
CA ARG A 44 -11.85 12.47 -1.89
C ARG A 44 -13.17 11.69 -1.95
N SER A 45 -13.16 10.44 -2.41
CA SER A 45 -14.39 9.64 -2.43
C SER A 45 -14.74 9.13 -1.04
N ALA A 46 -16.03 8.88 -0.78
CA ALA A 46 -16.49 8.30 0.48
C ALA A 46 -15.71 7.01 0.83
N MET A 47 -15.54 6.10 -0.14
CA MET A 47 -14.74 4.88 0.04
C MET A 47 -13.27 5.17 0.41
N ALA A 48 -12.66 6.19 -0.20
CA ALA A 48 -11.27 6.53 0.12
C ALA A 48 -11.11 7.15 1.50
N GLN A 49 -12.15 7.83 2.01
CA GLN A 49 -12.18 8.37 3.36
C GLN A 49 -12.47 7.27 4.39
N SER A 50 -13.44 6.39 4.12
CA SER A 50 -13.80 5.27 5.03
C SER A 50 -12.65 4.30 5.28
N TYR A 51 -11.78 4.07 4.28
CA TYR A 51 -10.66 3.14 4.37
C TYR A 51 -9.30 3.82 4.39
N ALA A 52 -9.25 5.13 4.65
CA ALA A 52 -7.98 5.81 4.85
C ALA A 52 -7.32 5.37 6.15
N ILE A 53 -6.00 5.28 6.17
CA ILE A 53 -5.21 5.10 7.38
C ILE A 53 -5.02 6.48 8.05
N ALA A 54 -5.31 6.62 9.33
CA ALA A 54 -5.27 7.89 10.04
C ALA A 54 -3.83 8.44 10.15
N ASP A 55 -2.88 7.58 10.50
CA ASP A 55 -1.50 7.95 10.82
C ASP A 55 -0.57 6.72 10.81
N LEU A 56 0.69 6.90 11.23
CA LEU A 56 1.65 5.79 11.34
C LEU A 56 1.29 4.78 12.44
N GLU A 57 0.61 5.19 13.50
CA GLU A 57 0.20 4.28 14.58
C GLU A 57 -0.85 3.28 14.07
N GLU A 58 -1.84 3.76 13.29
CA GLU A 58 -2.79 2.87 12.65
C GLU A 58 -2.14 1.99 11.56
N ALA A 59 -1.19 2.53 10.79
CA ALA A 59 -0.43 1.74 9.82
C ALA A 59 0.36 0.60 10.52
N GLN A 60 0.94 0.88 11.70
CA GLN A 60 1.58 -0.13 12.54
C GLN A 60 0.59 -1.16 13.07
N ALA A 61 -0.57 -0.71 13.58
CA ALA A 61 -1.63 -1.61 14.03
C ALA A 61 -2.14 -2.53 12.89
N TYR A 62 -2.20 -2.03 11.66
CA TYR A 62 -2.53 -2.83 10.48
C TYR A 62 -1.50 -3.93 10.26
N LEU A 63 -0.20 -3.63 10.34
CA LEU A 63 0.88 -4.63 10.20
C LEU A 63 1.01 -5.57 11.41
N GLN A 64 0.57 -5.17 12.60
CA GLN A 64 0.53 -6.04 13.78
C GLN A 64 -0.63 -7.05 13.73
N ASN A 65 -1.66 -6.79 12.91
CA ASN A 65 -2.72 -7.77 12.69
C ASN A 65 -2.24 -8.87 11.72
N PRO A 66 -2.16 -10.14 12.15
CA PRO A 66 -1.53 -11.20 11.37
C PRO A 66 -2.24 -11.50 10.04
N ILE A 67 -3.57 -11.31 9.98
CA ILE A 67 -4.33 -11.54 8.75
C ILE A 67 -4.07 -10.39 7.76
N LEU A 68 -4.13 -9.15 8.21
CA LEU A 68 -3.92 -7.98 7.35
C LEU A 68 -2.49 -7.89 6.82
N ALA A 69 -1.51 -8.17 7.68
CA ALA A 69 -0.10 -8.25 7.30
C ALA A 69 0.13 -9.31 6.23
N ALA A 70 -0.26 -10.56 6.48
CA ALA A 70 -0.09 -11.66 5.53
C ALA A 70 -0.81 -11.38 4.19
N ARG A 71 -1.99 -10.77 4.23
CA ARG A 71 -2.72 -10.41 3.01
C ARG A 71 -1.98 -9.35 2.20
N LEU A 72 -1.50 -8.28 2.84
CA LEU A 72 -0.76 -7.22 2.17
C LEU A 72 0.56 -7.74 1.59
N GLU A 73 1.30 -8.56 2.35
CA GLU A 73 2.53 -9.22 1.88
C GLU A 73 2.29 -10.08 0.64
N ASN A 74 1.24 -10.90 0.64
CA ASN A 74 0.88 -11.73 -0.51
C ASN A 74 0.51 -10.92 -1.75
N LEU A 75 -0.20 -9.79 -1.57
CA LEU A 75 -0.54 -8.88 -2.67
C LEU A 75 0.72 -8.19 -3.21
N VAL A 76 1.61 -7.73 -2.33
CA VAL A 76 2.91 -7.14 -2.70
C VAL A 76 3.77 -8.13 -3.46
N ALA A 77 3.89 -9.37 -2.97
CA ALA A 77 4.62 -10.42 -3.66
C ALA A 77 4.05 -10.70 -5.06
N ALA A 78 2.71 -10.72 -5.21
CA ALA A 78 2.06 -10.87 -6.51
C ALA A 78 2.28 -9.67 -7.46
N VAL A 79 2.43 -8.45 -6.95
CA VAL A 79 2.82 -7.31 -7.80
C VAL A 79 4.26 -7.48 -8.31
N LEU A 80 5.15 -7.96 -7.45
CA LEU A 80 6.58 -8.11 -7.75
C LEU A 80 6.87 -9.17 -8.83
N THR A 81 5.98 -10.14 -9.04
CA THR A 81 6.14 -11.15 -10.11
C THR A 81 6.07 -10.55 -11.51
N HIS A 82 5.45 -9.38 -11.68
CA HIS A 82 5.22 -8.76 -12.98
C HIS A 82 6.32 -7.81 -13.41
N SER A 83 7.58 -8.25 -13.47
CA SER A 83 8.73 -7.35 -13.65
C SER A 83 8.70 -6.48 -14.90
N GLN A 84 8.01 -6.91 -15.96
CA GLN A 84 7.93 -6.20 -17.24
C GLN A 84 6.72 -5.28 -17.37
N LEU A 85 5.76 -5.33 -16.43
CA LEU A 85 4.56 -4.50 -16.47
C LEU A 85 4.72 -3.29 -15.56
N SER A 86 4.33 -2.11 -16.05
CA SER A 86 4.20 -0.92 -15.21
C SER A 86 3.05 -1.10 -14.21
N ALA A 87 3.05 -0.34 -13.11
CA ALA A 87 1.89 -0.30 -12.22
C ALA A 87 0.62 0.15 -12.93
N GLU A 88 0.72 1.04 -13.93
CA GLU A 88 -0.44 1.51 -14.70
C GLU A 88 -1.02 0.40 -15.59
N ASN A 89 -0.19 -0.49 -16.13
CA ASN A 89 -0.67 -1.65 -16.88
C ASN A 89 -1.47 -2.61 -15.98
N ILE A 90 -1.06 -2.77 -14.72
CA ILE A 90 -1.71 -3.69 -13.77
C ILE A 90 -2.95 -3.05 -13.15
N PHE A 91 -2.87 -1.80 -12.70
CA PHE A 91 -3.87 -1.15 -11.85
C PHE A 91 -4.66 -0.03 -12.56
N GLY A 92 -4.17 0.48 -13.69
CA GLY A 92 -4.60 1.76 -14.25
C GLY A 92 -3.98 2.95 -13.52
N ALA A 93 -3.95 4.11 -14.16
CA ALA A 93 -3.23 5.30 -13.68
C ALA A 93 -3.63 5.73 -12.24
N THR A 94 -4.93 5.81 -11.95
CA THR A 94 -5.40 6.25 -10.63
C THR A 94 -5.04 5.29 -9.51
N ASP A 95 -5.19 3.98 -9.72
CA ASP A 95 -4.88 3.01 -8.67
C ASP A 95 -3.36 2.74 -8.59
N ALA A 96 -2.59 2.95 -9.66
CA ALA A 96 -1.12 2.96 -9.57
C ALA A 96 -0.62 4.04 -8.57
N LEU A 97 -1.22 5.23 -8.55
CA LEU A 97 -0.89 6.26 -7.58
C LEU A 97 -1.19 5.82 -6.14
N LYS A 98 -2.34 5.16 -5.90
CA LYS A 98 -2.71 4.65 -4.58
C LYS A 98 -1.77 3.53 -4.12
N LEU A 99 -1.33 2.67 -5.05
CA LEU A 99 -0.31 1.66 -4.75
C LEU A 99 0.96 2.35 -4.24
N ARG A 100 1.46 3.36 -4.96
CA ARG A 100 2.64 4.13 -4.54
C ARG A 100 2.45 4.74 -3.15
N SER A 101 1.31 5.38 -2.90
CA SER A 101 0.96 5.95 -1.59
C SER A 101 0.95 4.91 -0.47
N CYS A 102 0.38 3.73 -0.73
CA CYS A 102 0.35 2.59 0.19
C CYS A 102 1.77 2.09 0.48
N MET A 103 2.58 1.83 -0.55
CA MET A 103 3.95 1.31 -0.36
C MET A 103 4.83 2.30 0.41
N THR A 104 4.72 3.60 0.14
CA THR A 104 5.43 4.64 0.90
C THR A 104 5.00 4.69 2.37
N LEU A 105 3.70 4.55 2.65
CA LEU A 105 3.19 4.54 4.02
C LEU A 105 3.70 3.32 4.79
N PHE A 106 3.53 2.12 4.24
CA PHE A 106 3.88 0.89 4.94
C PHE A 106 5.38 0.64 5.03
N SER A 107 6.20 1.19 4.11
CA SER A 107 7.66 1.18 4.27
C SER A 107 8.15 2.03 5.46
N LEU A 108 7.33 2.97 5.94
CA LEU A 108 7.62 3.80 7.11
C LEU A 108 6.97 3.27 8.40
N ALA A 109 5.93 2.44 8.27
CA ALA A 109 5.17 1.93 9.41
C ALA A 109 6.01 0.96 10.27
N ASN A 110 6.72 0.02 9.64
CA ASN A 110 7.58 -0.92 10.35
C ASN A 110 8.89 -1.17 9.56
N PRO A 111 10.03 -0.64 10.05
CA PRO A 111 11.34 -0.82 9.40
C PRO A 111 11.74 -2.30 9.21
N ASP A 112 11.45 -3.16 10.19
CA ASP A 112 11.91 -4.56 10.16
C ASP A 112 11.33 -5.36 8.99
N ILE A 113 10.20 -4.91 8.42
CA ILE A 113 9.50 -5.56 7.30
C ILE A 113 9.26 -4.61 6.14
N ALA A 114 10.01 -3.51 6.04
CA ALA A 114 9.80 -2.51 4.99
C ALA A 114 10.21 -2.98 3.58
N MET A 115 11.14 -3.93 3.50
CA MET A 115 11.83 -4.30 2.26
C MET A 115 10.91 -4.69 1.10
N PRO A 116 9.83 -5.49 1.27
CA PRO A 116 8.90 -5.79 0.18
C PRO A 116 8.21 -4.54 -0.39
N PHE A 117 7.86 -3.56 0.44
CA PHE A 117 7.23 -2.31 0.00
C PHE A 117 8.21 -1.44 -0.80
N LEU A 118 9.45 -1.34 -0.32
CA LEU A 118 10.54 -0.65 -1.02
C LEU A 118 10.86 -1.30 -2.37
N ALA A 119 10.80 -2.64 -2.45
CA ALA A 119 10.98 -3.38 -3.69
C ALA A 119 9.90 -3.01 -4.73
N VAL A 120 8.64 -2.82 -4.33
CA VAL A 120 7.58 -2.36 -5.23
C VAL A 120 7.84 -0.93 -5.68
N LEU A 121 8.23 -0.02 -4.77
CA LEU A 121 8.62 1.34 -5.14
C LEU A 121 9.74 1.33 -6.17
N LYS A 122 10.78 0.52 -5.96
CA LYS A 122 11.90 0.37 -6.89
C LYS A 122 11.45 -0.15 -8.26
N GLN A 123 10.68 -1.23 -8.29
CA GLN A 123 10.34 -1.92 -9.54
C GLN A 123 9.25 -1.21 -10.35
N LYS A 124 8.35 -0.46 -9.69
CA LYS A 124 7.16 0.11 -10.31
C LYS A 124 7.17 1.63 -10.41
N PHE A 125 8.03 2.29 -9.63
CA PHE A 125 8.03 3.74 -9.49
C PHE A 125 9.46 4.30 -9.37
N ASP A 126 10.48 3.61 -9.90
CA ASP A 126 11.88 4.07 -9.90
C ASP A 126 12.43 4.44 -8.51
N ALA A 127 11.96 3.74 -7.47
CA ALA A 127 12.24 3.99 -6.04
C ALA A 127 11.71 5.34 -5.53
N GLU A 128 10.87 6.02 -6.30
CA GLU A 128 10.31 7.31 -5.94
C GLU A 128 9.10 7.14 -4.98
N PRO A 129 9.15 7.72 -3.76
CA PRO A 129 8.04 7.64 -2.81
C PRO A 129 6.89 8.56 -3.22
N CYS A 130 5.69 8.32 -2.68
CA CYS A 130 4.58 9.26 -2.82
C CYS A 130 4.85 10.53 -1.99
N GLN A 131 5.17 11.64 -2.66
CA GLN A 131 5.46 12.92 -1.99
C GLN A 131 4.30 13.42 -1.13
N ALA A 132 3.06 13.18 -1.54
CA ALA A 132 1.89 13.60 -0.76
C ALA A 132 1.76 12.80 0.55
N THR A 133 2.04 11.49 0.54
CA THR A 133 2.11 10.68 1.77
C THR A 133 3.20 11.23 2.70
N LEU A 134 4.39 11.52 2.17
CA LEU A 134 5.49 12.07 2.97
C LEU A 134 5.15 13.43 3.58
N ALA A 135 4.52 14.33 2.81
CA ALA A 135 4.11 15.65 3.27
C ALA A 135 3.11 15.57 4.43
N ILE A 136 2.14 14.66 4.35
CA ILE A 136 1.16 14.43 5.44
C ILE A 136 1.85 13.92 6.70
N LEU A 137 2.89 13.10 6.55
CA LEU A 137 3.69 12.58 7.66
C LEU A 137 4.76 13.55 8.16
N GLY A 138 4.93 14.72 7.52
CA GLY A 138 6.00 15.66 7.87
C GLY A 138 7.42 15.15 7.57
N ILE A 139 7.56 14.21 6.64
CA ILE A 139 8.85 13.61 6.26
C ILE A 139 9.33 14.23 4.94
N SER A 140 10.58 14.69 4.88
CA SER A 140 11.16 15.13 3.61
C SER A 140 11.60 13.94 2.75
N PRO A 141 11.67 14.08 1.41
CA PRO A 141 12.23 13.02 0.55
C PRO A 141 13.65 12.61 0.94
N SER A 142 14.49 13.56 1.39
CA SER A 142 15.84 13.27 1.87
C SER A 142 15.83 12.43 3.15
N LEU A 143 14.97 12.75 4.10
CA LEU A 143 14.81 11.99 5.34
C LEU A 143 14.27 10.58 5.04
N PHE A 144 13.29 10.47 4.14
CA PHE A 144 12.79 9.17 3.68
C PHE A 144 13.94 8.30 3.15
N SER A 145 14.76 8.83 2.24
CA SER A 145 15.93 8.12 1.71
C SER A 145 16.87 7.66 2.83
N THR A 146 17.18 8.50 3.81
CA THR A 146 18.01 8.09 4.96
C THR A 146 17.39 6.96 5.77
N LEU A 147 16.09 7.05 6.07
CA LEU A 147 15.36 6.07 6.86
C LEU A 147 15.32 4.70 6.18
N VAL A 148 15.20 4.64 4.84
CA VAL A 148 15.04 3.39 4.09
C VAL A 148 16.35 2.77 3.61
N HIS A 149 17.45 3.52 3.56
CA HIS A 149 18.79 2.99 3.24
C HIS A 149 19.58 2.52 4.47
N SER A 150 19.09 2.86 5.67
CA SER A 150 19.66 2.42 6.95
C SER A 150 19.05 1.08 7.42
N GLN A 151 18.26 0.43 6.56
CA GLN A 151 17.57 -0.85 6.76
C GLN A 151 18.14 -1.89 5.79
#